data_AF-A0A7C1YYN0-F1
#
_entry.id   AF-A0A7C1YYN0-F1
#
_cell.length_a   1.000
_cell.length_b   1.000
_cell.length_c   1.000
_cell.angle_alpha   90.00
_cell.angle_beta   90.00
_cell.angle_gamma   90.00
#
_symmetry.space_group_name_H-M   'P 1'
#
loop_
_entity.id
_entity.type
_entity.pdbx_description
1 polymer ?
#
loop_
_entity_poly.entity_id
_entity_poly.type
_entity_poly.pdbx_seq_one_letter_code
_entity_poly.pdbx_strand_id
1 'polypeptide(L)'
;QIELAKEIGLNTDKFLESIESGIAKEAFLKELNVGRKLGITGFPTFAISNRKGKSIRLHGFQQYKRFEQAFESLLEKKMRKQQVPLNNENILKFIEKYRKVATQEVATLFEIKKEEAFKFLSKLKQEEKIVSRQAGNDFFWLMN
;
A
#
# COMPACT_ATOMS: atom_id res chain seq x y z
N GLN A 1 7.31 15.05 -12.27
CA GLN A 1 8.13 14.35 -11.26
C GLN A 1 8.59 15.31 -10.16
N ILE A 2 9.06 16.52 -10.48
CA ILE A 2 9.44 17.55 -9.49
C ILE A 2 8.27 17.97 -8.58
N GLU A 3 7.06 18.17 -9.14
CA GLU A 3 5.88 18.51 -8.33
C GLU A 3 5.58 17.44 -7.27
N LEU A 4 5.61 16.15 -7.64
CA LEU A 4 5.44 15.04 -6.71
C LEU A 4 6.55 15.02 -5.64
N ALA A 5 7.81 15.25 -6.04
CA ALA A 5 8.93 15.31 -5.09
C ALA A 5 8.73 16.44 -4.07
N LYS A 6 8.26 17.61 -4.51
CA LYS A 6 7.92 18.74 -3.66
C LYS A 6 6.74 18.43 -2.73
N GLU A 7 5.69 17.79 -3.24
CA GLU A 7 4.51 17.40 -2.46
C GLU A 7 4.85 16.49 -1.26
N ILE A 8 5.84 15.61 -1.42
CA ILE A 8 6.30 14.71 -0.35
C ILE A 8 7.49 15.27 0.46
N GLY A 9 7.88 16.52 0.22
CA GLY A 9 8.91 17.23 0.99
C GLY A 9 10.36 16.88 0.65
N LEU A 10 10.64 16.34 -0.54
CA LEU A 10 12.01 16.14 -1.01
C LEU A 10 12.66 17.46 -1.45
N ASN A 11 13.98 17.55 -1.29
CA ASN A 11 14.78 18.63 -1.90
C ASN A 11 14.77 18.46 -3.43
N THR A 12 14.14 19.40 -4.13
CA THR A 12 13.91 19.32 -5.58
C THR A 12 15.20 19.46 -6.38
N ASP A 13 16.16 20.23 -5.90
CA ASP A 13 17.43 20.47 -6.59
C ASP A 13 18.28 19.19 -6.56
N LYS A 14 18.41 18.57 -5.38
CA LYS A 14 19.08 17.27 -5.24
C LYS A 14 18.38 16.16 -5.99
N PHE A 15 17.04 16.18 -6.03
CA PHE A 15 16.27 15.21 -6.79
C PHE A 15 16.59 15.33 -8.28
N LEU A 16 16.61 16.55 -8.82
CA LEU A 16 16.93 16.81 -10.23
C LEU A 16 18.38 16.42 -10.55
N GLU A 17 19.33 16.83 -9.72
CA GLU A 17 20.75 16.46 -9.83
C GLU A 17 20.93 14.94 -9.88
N SER A 18 20.20 14.18 -9.05
CA SER A 18 20.28 12.71 -9.03
C SER A 18 19.78 12.05 -10.32
N ILE A 19 18.82 12.69 -11.01
CA ILE A 19 18.31 12.25 -12.31
C ILE A 19 19.30 12.61 -13.42
N GLU A 20 19.77 13.86 -13.45
CA GLU A 20 20.62 14.40 -14.51
C GLU A 20 22.04 13.82 -14.49
N SER A 21 22.61 13.62 -13.29
CA SER A 21 23.93 12.99 -13.12
C SER A 21 23.96 11.51 -13.54
N GLY A 22 22.80 10.88 -13.75
CA GLY A 22 22.69 9.46 -14.11
C GLY A 22 22.79 8.50 -12.92
N ILE A 23 23.08 8.97 -11.70
CA ILE A 23 23.18 8.13 -10.49
C ILE A 23 21.89 7.35 -10.24
N ALA A 24 20.72 7.99 -10.43
CA ALA A 24 19.43 7.31 -10.31
C ALA A 24 19.24 6.18 -11.34
N LYS A 25 19.74 6.37 -12.57
CA LYS A 25 19.68 5.36 -13.64
C LYS A 25 20.57 4.17 -13.32
N GLU A 26 21.78 4.42 -12.81
CA GLU A 26 22.70 3.36 -12.39
C GLU A 26 22.11 2.53 -11.24
N ALA A 27 21.55 3.20 -10.23
CA ALA A 27 20.85 2.54 -9.13
C ALA A 27 19.69 1.67 -9.63
N PHE A 28 18.85 2.21 -10.52
CA PHE A 28 17.73 1.48 -11.13
C PHE A 28 18.19 0.23 -11.90
N LEU A 29 19.22 0.34 -12.75
CA LEU A 29 19.74 -0.80 -13.51
C LEU A 29 20.38 -1.86 -12.60
N LYS A 30 21.04 -1.44 -11.52
CA LYS A 30 21.58 -2.33 -10.50
C LYS A 30 20.47 -3.13 -9.83
N GLU A 31 19.39 -2.50 -9.40
CA GLU A 31 18.24 -3.18 -8.79
C GLU A 31 17.53 -4.12 -9.78
N LEU A 32 17.37 -3.72 -11.04
CA LEU A 32 16.80 -4.57 -12.08
C LEU A 32 17.64 -5.85 -12.28
N ASN A 33 18.97 -5.71 -12.27
CA ASN A 33 19.87 -6.85 -12.35
C ASN A 33 19.80 -7.75 -11.11
N VAL A 34 19.62 -7.18 -9.91
CA VAL A 34 19.35 -7.97 -8.69
C VAL A 34 18.07 -8.78 -8.85
N GLY A 35 16.98 -8.16 -9.32
CA GLY A 35 15.72 -8.84 -9.58
C GLY A 35 15.86 -9.99 -10.58
N ARG A 36 16.58 -9.79 -11.69
CA ARG A 36 16.89 -10.83 -12.68
C ARG A 36 17.69 -11.98 -12.08
N LYS A 37 18.74 -11.68 -11.29
CA LYS A 37 19.53 -12.70 -10.58
C LYS A 37 18.70 -13.51 -9.59
N LEU A 38 17.66 -12.90 -9.00
CA LEU A 38 16.69 -13.58 -8.14
C LEU A 38 15.63 -14.38 -8.92
N GLY A 39 15.67 -14.37 -10.25
CA GLY A 39 14.72 -15.08 -11.12
C GLY A 39 13.36 -14.37 -11.23
N ILE A 40 13.28 -13.07 -10.94
CA ILE A 40 12.04 -12.31 -11.07
C ILE A 40 11.79 -11.99 -12.55
N THR A 41 10.70 -12.53 -13.09
CA THR A 41 10.29 -12.35 -14.50
C THR A 41 9.02 -11.52 -14.66
N GLY A 42 8.34 -11.17 -13.57
CA GLY A 42 7.11 -10.38 -13.58
C GLY A 42 6.83 -9.69 -12.25
N PHE A 43 6.10 -8.58 -12.33
CA PHE A 43 5.73 -7.76 -11.18
C PHE A 43 4.20 -7.75 -10.96
N PRO A 44 3.73 -7.65 -9.70
CA PRO A 44 4.54 -7.70 -8.48
C PRO A 44 5.05 -9.13 -8.20
N THR A 45 6.23 -9.26 -7.57
CA THR A 45 6.73 -10.52 -6.99
C THR A 45 7.14 -10.25 -5.56
N PHE A 46 6.67 -11.07 -4.63
CA PHE A 46 7.00 -10.99 -3.21
C PHE A 46 7.87 -12.17 -2.82
N ALA A 47 9.08 -11.91 -2.32
CA ALA A 47 9.95 -12.91 -1.70
C ALA A 47 9.89 -12.73 -0.18
N ILE A 48 9.25 -13.67 0.52
CA ILE A 48 8.99 -13.60 1.96
C ILE A 48 9.84 -14.68 2.63
N SER A 49 10.69 -14.29 3.58
CA SER A 49 11.61 -15.21 4.25
C SER A 49 11.52 -15.07 5.77
N ASN A 50 11.77 -16.18 6.49
CA ASN A 50 11.89 -16.17 7.95
C ASN A 50 13.36 -16.18 8.38
N ARG A 51 13.60 -15.99 9.69
CA ARG A 51 14.96 -16.04 10.28
C ARG A 51 15.61 -17.43 10.24
N LYS A 52 14.84 -18.48 9.93
CA LYS A 52 15.33 -19.87 9.79
C LYS A 52 15.79 -20.18 8.35
N GLY A 53 15.76 -19.21 7.44
CA GLY A 53 16.17 -19.38 6.04
C GLY A 53 15.09 -19.99 5.12
N LYS A 54 13.87 -20.25 5.63
CA LYS A 54 12.75 -20.70 4.80
C LYS A 54 12.19 -19.50 4.02
N SER A 55 11.86 -19.71 2.75
CA SER A 55 11.36 -18.65 1.87
C SER A 55 10.16 -19.11 1.04
N ILE A 56 9.21 -18.21 0.82
CA ILE A 56 8.06 -18.38 -0.06
C ILE A 56 8.06 -17.24 -1.07
N ARG A 57 7.79 -17.58 -2.35
CA ARG A 57 7.57 -16.59 -3.41
C ARG A 57 6.11 -16.53 -3.78
N LEU A 58 5.60 -15.33 -3.96
CA LEU A 58 4.27 -15.06 -4.49
C LEU A 58 4.41 -14.22 -5.77
N HIS A 59 3.79 -14.68 -6.85
CA HIS A 59 3.89 -14.05 -8.17
C HIS A 59 2.58 -13.40 -8.58
N GLY A 60 2.65 -12.20 -9.15
CA GLY A 60 1.48 -11.45 -9.61
C GLY A 60 0.63 -10.90 -8.47
N PHE A 61 -0.55 -10.39 -8.83
CA PHE A 61 -1.51 -9.92 -7.85
C PHE A 61 -1.94 -11.05 -6.91
N GLN A 62 -1.97 -10.75 -5.61
CA GLN A 62 -2.36 -11.69 -4.57
C GLN A 62 -3.35 -11.05 -3.61
N GLN A 63 -4.36 -11.82 -3.22
CA GLN A 63 -5.30 -11.40 -2.18
C GLN A 63 -4.61 -11.42 -0.81
N TYR A 64 -5.08 -10.58 0.11
CA TYR A 64 -4.55 -10.49 1.47
C TYR A 64 -4.42 -11.86 2.17
N LYS A 65 -5.44 -12.72 2.05
CA LYS A 65 -5.46 -14.08 2.60
C LYS A 65 -4.28 -14.96 2.16
N ARG A 66 -3.74 -14.74 0.95
CA ARG A 66 -2.57 -15.48 0.46
C ARG A 66 -1.31 -15.13 1.26
N PHE A 67 -1.14 -13.85 1.60
CA PHE A 67 -0.05 -13.41 2.46
C PHE A 67 -0.15 -14.02 3.85
N GLU A 68 -1.35 -14.07 4.43
CA GLU A 68 -1.59 -14.71 5.73
C GLU A 68 -1.15 -16.18 5.73
N GLN A 69 -1.55 -16.93 4.70
CA GLN A 69 -1.13 -18.32 4.52
C GLN A 69 0.40 -18.46 4.37
N ALA A 70 1.04 -17.54 3.63
CA ALA A 70 2.48 -17.55 3.46
C ALA A 70 3.19 -17.31 4.80
N PHE A 71 2.72 -16.34 5.59
CA PHE A 71 3.25 -16.06 6.91
C PHE A 71 3.05 -17.23 7.88
N GLU A 72 1.86 -17.83 7.94
CA GLU A 72 1.59 -19.01 8.79
C GLU A 72 2.46 -20.21 8.39
N SER A 73 2.67 -20.44 7.09
CA SER A 73 3.52 -21.53 6.58
C SER A 73 5.01 -21.33 6.93
N LEU A 74 5.48 -20.07 6.92
CA LEU A 74 6.83 -19.72 7.33
C LEU A 74 7.03 -19.78 8.84
N LEU A 75 5.99 -19.46 9.62
CA LEU A 75 6.04 -19.48 11.08
C LEU A 75 5.72 -20.87 11.67
N GLU A 76 5.16 -21.77 10.86
CA GLU A 76 4.68 -23.10 11.27
C GLU A 76 3.66 -23.03 12.42
N LYS A 77 2.89 -21.95 12.45
CA LYS A 77 1.83 -21.72 13.43
C LYS A 77 0.76 -20.78 12.88
N LYS A 78 -0.41 -20.83 13.50
CA LYS A 78 -1.49 -19.87 13.24
C LYS A 78 -1.14 -18.49 13.79
N MET A 79 -1.47 -17.46 13.02
CA MET A 79 -1.34 -16.08 13.47
C MET A 79 -2.67 -15.58 14.00
N ARG A 80 -2.61 -14.72 15.02
CA ARG A 80 -3.76 -13.94 15.46
C ARG A 80 -3.70 -12.58 14.82
N LYS A 81 -4.71 -12.23 14.02
CA LYS A 81 -4.82 -10.89 13.46
C LYS A 81 -5.10 -9.89 14.58
N GLN A 82 -4.47 -8.73 14.52
CA GLN A 82 -4.90 -7.58 15.30
C GLN A 82 -6.04 -6.91 14.54
N GLN A 83 -7.27 -7.20 14.94
CA GLN A 83 -8.44 -6.63 14.27
C GLN A 83 -8.68 -5.20 14.75
N VAL A 84 -8.90 -4.29 13.80
CA VAL A 84 -9.30 -2.91 14.10
C VAL A 84 -10.83 -2.87 14.06
N PRO A 85 -11.51 -2.49 15.16
CA PRO A 85 -12.97 -2.44 15.17
C PRO A 85 -13.51 -1.46 14.12
N LEU A 86 -14.54 -1.87 13.38
CA LEU A 86 -15.22 -0.99 12.45
C LEU A 86 -16.04 0.05 13.20
N ASN A 87 -15.57 1.29 13.18
CA ASN A 87 -16.29 2.46 13.68
C ASN A 87 -15.75 3.73 13.01
N ASN A 88 -16.50 4.83 13.15
CA ASN A 88 -16.16 6.11 12.53
C ASN A 88 -14.79 6.62 13.00
N GLU A 89 -14.46 6.48 14.28
CA GLU A 89 -13.19 6.96 14.84
C GLU A 89 -11.98 6.27 14.20
N ASN A 90 -12.03 4.95 14.05
CA ASN A 90 -10.95 4.18 13.45
C ASN A 90 -10.82 4.43 11.95
N ILE A 91 -11.92 4.68 11.23
CA ILE A 91 -11.88 5.09 9.82
C ILE A 91 -11.20 6.45 9.70
N LEU A 92 -11.58 7.42 10.53
CA LEU A 92 -10.98 8.77 10.52
C LEU A 92 -9.49 8.72 10.87
N LYS A 93 -9.10 7.95 11.90
CA LYS A 93 -7.68 7.72 12.24
C LYS A 93 -6.89 7.10 11.09
N PHE A 94 -7.51 6.19 10.33
CA PHE A 94 -6.88 5.59 9.16
C PHE A 94 -6.66 6.63 8.05
N ILE A 95 -7.67 7.45 7.74
CA ILE A 95 -7.58 8.52 6.75
C ILE A 95 -6.56 9.58 7.18
N GLU A 96 -6.57 9.99 8.45
CA GLU A 96 -5.62 10.97 9.00
C GLU A 96 -4.18 10.49 8.87
N LYS A 97 -3.93 9.21 9.22
CA LYS A 97 -2.59 8.62 9.15
C LYS A 97 -2.04 8.58 7.73
N TYR A 98 -2.86 8.16 6.76
CA TYR A 98 -2.42 7.96 5.37
C TYR A 98 -2.73 9.15 4.45
N ARG A 99 -3.41 10.18 4.97
CA ARG A 99 -3.86 11.43 4.31
C ARG A 99 -4.86 11.26 3.17
N LYS A 100 -4.77 10.15 2.44
CA LYS A 100 -5.57 9.82 1.27
C LYS A 100 -5.72 8.31 1.17
N VAL A 101 -6.95 7.81 1.19
CA VAL A 101 -7.23 6.36 1.09
C VAL A 101 -8.33 6.09 0.08
N ALA A 102 -8.32 4.92 -0.55
CA ALA A 102 -9.38 4.44 -1.42
C ALA A 102 -10.43 3.63 -0.66
N THR A 103 -11.64 3.55 -1.20
CA THR A 103 -12.74 2.72 -0.67
C THR A 103 -12.30 1.26 -0.44
N GLN A 104 -11.51 0.70 -1.37
CA GLN A 104 -11.00 -0.67 -1.28
C GLN A 104 -10.02 -0.87 -0.11
N GLU A 105 -9.25 0.15 0.26
CA GLU A 105 -8.30 0.05 1.38
C GLU A 105 -9.05 -0.01 2.71
N VAL A 106 -10.09 0.81 2.87
CA VAL A 106 -10.99 0.77 4.03
C VAL A 106 -11.70 -0.59 4.10
N ALA A 107 -12.27 -1.06 2.98
CA ALA A 107 -12.91 -2.37 2.92
C ALA A 107 -11.97 -3.51 3.33
N THR A 108 -10.71 -3.46 2.88
CA THR A 108 -9.70 -4.47 3.19
C THR A 108 -9.27 -4.42 4.66
N LEU A 109 -9.05 -3.23 5.23
CA LEU A 109 -8.62 -3.07 6.62
C LEU A 109 -9.67 -3.56 7.62
N PHE A 110 -10.94 -3.22 7.38
CA PHE A 110 -12.04 -3.56 8.28
C PHE A 110 -12.72 -4.89 7.92
N GLU A 111 -12.20 -5.62 6.92
CA GLU A 111 -12.71 -6.91 6.45
C GLU A 111 -14.21 -6.89 6.07
N ILE A 112 -14.66 -5.78 5.46
CA ILE A 112 -16.03 -5.58 4.98
C ILE A 112 -16.11 -5.53 3.46
N LYS A 113 -17.33 -5.60 2.92
CA LYS A 113 -17.56 -5.43 1.48
C LYS A 113 -17.28 -3.98 1.06
N LYS A 114 -16.83 -3.80 -0.19
CA LYS A 114 -16.50 -2.47 -0.74
C LYS A 114 -17.70 -1.53 -0.72
N GLU A 115 -18.89 -2.04 -0.98
CA GLU A 115 -20.15 -1.29 -0.96
C GLU A 115 -20.50 -0.81 0.46
N GLU A 116 -20.14 -1.59 1.48
CA GLU A 116 -20.34 -1.23 2.88
C GLU A 116 -19.35 -0.14 3.30
N ALA A 117 -18.07 -0.29 2.97
CA ALA A 117 -17.06 0.74 3.19
C ALA A 117 -17.46 2.07 2.52
N PHE A 118 -17.98 2.01 1.29
CA PHE A 118 -18.48 3.18 0.57
C PHE A 118 -19.62 3.88 1.32
N LYS A 119 -20.55 3.13 1.92
CA LYS A 119 -21.65 3.70 2.73
C LYS A 119 -21.12 4.43 3.96
N PHE A 120 -20.18 3.83 4.70
CA PHE A 120 -19.55 4.48 5.86
C PHE A 120 -18.85 5.78 5.46
N LEU A 121 -18.07 5.76 4.39
CA LEU A 121 -17.33 6.92 3.90
C LEU A 121 -18.27 8.01 3.37
N SER A 122 -19.35 7.63 2.66
CA SER A 122 -20.37 8.57 2.19
C SER A 122 -21.08 9.25 3.36
N LYS A 123 -21.39 8.53 4.44
CA LYS A 123 -21.95 9.11 5.66
C LYS A 123 -20.99 10.10 6.31
N LEU A 124 -19.71 9.74 6.45
CA LEU A 124 -18.70 10.65 7.02
C LEU A 124 -18.51 11.92 6.18
N LYS A 125 -18.64 11.81 4.85
CA LYS A 125 -18.65 12.96 3.95
C LYS A 125 -19.88 13.85 4.14
N GLN A 126 -21.07 13.26 4.28
CA GLN A 126 -22.30 14.01 4.57
C GLN A 126 -22.24 14.74 5.91
N GLU A 127 -21.51 14.18 6.88
CA GLU A 127 -21.20 14.81 8.18
C GLU A 127 -20.02 15.81 8.10
N GLU A 128 -19.51 16.13 6.91
CA GLU A 128 -18.41 17.08 6.66
C GLU A 128 -17.07 16.72 7.35
N LYS A 129 -16.90 15.47 7.81
CA LYS A 129 -15.68 15.00 8.48
C LYS A 129 -14.54 14.68 7.52
N ILE A 130 -14.89 14.35 6.28
CA ILE A 130 -13.96 13.99 5.21
C ILE A 130 -14.46 14.54 3.88
N VAL A 131 -13.55 14.68 2.93
CA VAL A 131 -13.86 15.05 1.54
C VAL A 131 -13.57 13.88 0.60
N SER A 132 -14.25 13.87 -0.55
CA SER A 132 -14.03 12.88 -1.61
C SER A 132 -13.44 13.53 -2.85
N ARG A 133 -12.43 12.91 -3.45
CA ARG A 133 -11.87 13.30 -4.76
C ARG A 133 -12.06 12.15 -5.74
N GLN A 134 -12.74 12.41 -6.85
CA GLN A 134 -12.98 11.39 -7.87
C GLN A 134 -11.65 10.86 -8.45
N ALA A 135 -11.56 9.54 -8.61
CA ALA A 135 -10.41 8.86 -9.19
C ALA A 135 -10.86 7.59 -9.91
N GLY A 136 -10.73 7.58 -11.24
CA GLY A 136 -11.18 6.46 -12.06
C GLY A 136 -12.67 6.17 -11.86
N ASN A 137 -12.98 4.95 -11.43
CA ASN A 137 -14.34 4.46 -11.19
C ASN A 137 -14.79 4.56 -9.72
N ASP A 138 -14.07 5.30 -8.88
CA ASP A 138 -14.35 5.43 -7.45
C ASP A 138 -13.81 6.79 -6.92
N PHE A 139 -13.56 6.88 -5.61
CA PHE A 139 -13.05 8.06 -4.93
C PHE A 139 -11.83 7.75 -4.06
N PHE A 140 -10.97 8.76 -3.94
CA PHE A 140 -10.11 8.91 -2.79
C PHE A 140 -10.83 9.72 -1.70
N TRP A 141 -10.59 9.34 -0.45
CA TRP A 141 -11.15 9.95 0.74
C TRP A 141 -10.02 10.58 1.55
N LEU A 142 -10.21 11.83 1.94
CA LEU A 142 -9.19 12.65 2.60
C LEU A 142 -9.82 13.36 3.80
N MET A 143 -9.00 13.71 4.80
CA MET A 143 -9.45 14.64 5.84
C MET A 143 -9.87 15.96 5.20
N ASN A 144 -10.93 16.56 5.73
CA ASN A 144 -11.28 17.94 5.42
C ASN A 144 -10.18 18.89 5.95
#